data_AF-A0A973R6U3-F1
#
_entry.id   AF-A0A973R6U3-F1
#
_cell.length_a   1.000
_cell.length_b   1.000
_cell.length_c   1.000
_cell.angle_alpha   90.00
_cell.angle_beta   90.00
_cell.angle_gamma   90.00
#
_symmetry.space_group_name_H-M   'P 1'
#
loop_
_entity.id
_entity.type
_entity.pdbx_description
1 polymer ?
#
loop_
_entity_poly.entity_id
_entity_poly.type
_entity_poly.pdbx_seq_one_letter_code
_entity_poly.pdbx_strand_id
1 'polypeptide(L)'
;MGDQLRADLGRIHDLVRQLNQLCGNLSDTPTRFDEMAGAMGNDAMSAATTAFGDDWGLFRGQLIADLTKLGVFAETAAQSYAGVDSDLAGRIHGMLAPPSHKPMPD
;
A
#
# COMPACT_ATOMS: atom_id res chain seq x y z
N MET A 1 -24.84 16.95 5.64
CA MET A 1 -23.56 16.54 6.28
C MET A 1 -23.34 15.01 6.24
N GLY A 2 -24.00 14.26 5.34
CA GLY A 2 -23.84 12.79 5.24
C GLY A 2 -22.87 12.32 4.15
N ASP A 3 -22.50 13.19 3.19
CA ASP A 3 -21.66 12.80 2.04
C ASP A 3 -20.14 12.87 2.30
N GLN A 4 -19.70 13.30 3.48
CA GLN A 4 -18.27 13.47 3.81
C GLN A 4 -17.64 12.25 4.52
N LEU A 5 -18.43 11.23 4.86
CA LEU A 5 -17.98 10.03 5.57
C LEU A 5 -18.00 8.77 4.69
N ARG A 6 -18.23 8.91 3.38
CA ARG A 6 -17.97 7.81 2.46
C ARG A 6 -16.46 7.77 2.29
N ALA A 7 -15.79 6.87 3.02
CA ALA A 7 -14.38 6.61 2.81
C ALA A 7 -14.17 6.42 1.30
N ASP A 8 -13.36 7.28 0.69
CA ASP A 8 -13.08 7.20 -0.75
C ASP A 8 -12.14 6.01 -0.96
N LEU A 9 -12.73 4.81 -0.97
CA LEU A 9 -12.03 3.55 -1.18
C LEU A 9 -11.24 3.59 -2.50
N GLY A 10 -11.74 4.32 -3.49
CA GLY A 10 -11.03 4.58 -4.75
C GLY A 10 -9.69 5.27 -4.50
N ARG A 11 -9.68 6.37 -3.74
CA ARG A 11 -8.43 7.05 -3.36
C ARG A 11 -7.49 6.17 -2.55
N ILE A 12 -8.01 5.33 -1.67
CA ILE A 12 -7.17 4.42 -0.86
C ILE A 12 -6.50 3.38 -1.77
N HIS A 13 -7.24 2.78 -2.71
CA HIS A 13 -6.67 1.85 -3.69
C HIS A 13 -5.67 2.53 -4.63
N ASP A 14 -5.94 3.77 -5.07
CA ASP A 14 -5.00 4.54 -5.87
C ASP A 14 -3.69 4.83 -5.12
N LEU A 15 -3.77 5.14 -3.83
CA LEU A 15 -2.59 5.32 -2.97
C LEU A 15 -1.78 4.03 -2.87
N VAL A 16 -2.43 2.88 -2.61
CA VAL A 16 -1.75 1.58 -2.55
C VAL A 16 -1.04 1.26 -3.87
N ARG A 17 -1.70 1.52 -5.01
CA ARG A 17 -1.10 1.33 -6.34
C ARG A 17 0.13 2.22 -6.54
N GLN A 18 0.05 3.50 -6.15
CA GLN A 18 1.18 4.43 -6.25
C GLN A 18 2.35 4.00 -5.36
N LEU A 19 2.08 3.53 -4.14
CA LEU A 19 3.10 3.00 -3.23
C LEU A 19 3.80 1.78 -3.84
N ASN A 20 3.05 0.84 -4.39
CA ASN A 20 3.60 -0.35 -5.05
C ASN A 20 4.47 0.02 -6.27
N GLN A 21 4.03 0.99 -7.07
CA GLN A 21 4.81 1.49 -8.20
C GLN A 21 6.12 2.15 -7.74
N LEU A 22 6.07 2.94 -6.67
CA LEU A 22 7.26 3.55 -6.09
C LEU A 22 8.24 2.50 -5.56
N CYS A 23 7.74 1.46 -4.87
CA CYS A 23 8.55 0.34 -4.42
C CYS A 23 9.23 -0.38 -5.60
N GLY A 24 8.49 -0.62 -6.69
CA GLY A 24 9.03 -1.20 -7.92
C GLY A 24 10.16 -0.35 -8.51
N ASN A 25 9.93 0.96 -8.68
CA ASN A 25 10.93 1.88 -9.20
C ASN A 25 12.20 1.93 -8.33
N LEU A 26 12.05 1.93 -7.00
CA LEU A 26 13.18 1.90 -6.08
C LEU A 26 13.96 0.58 -6.19
N SER A 27 13.26 -0.54 -6.34
CA SER A 27 13.86 -1.87 -6.48
C SER A 27 14.62 -2.02 -7.80
N ASP A 28 14.05 -1.49 -8.89
CA ASP A 28 14.59 -1.61 -10.24
C ASP A 28 15.71 -0.62 -10.53
N THR A 29 15.96 0.37 -9.65
CA THR A 29 17.04 1.34 -9.85
C THR A 29 18.39 0.62 -9.69
N PRO A 30 19.18 0.47 -10.78
CA PRO A 30 20.48 -0.19 -10.69
C PRO A 30 21.45 0.73 -9.95
N THR A 31 22.02 0.22 -8.86
CA THR A 31 23.10 0.89 -8.13
C THR A 31 24.43 0.56 -8.78
N ARG A 32 24.99 1.53 -9.52
CA ARG A 32 26.29 1.40 -10.22
C ARG A 32 27.47 1.91 -9.37
N PHE A 33 27.34 1.88 -8.05
CA PHE A 33 28.35 2.46 -7.16
C PHE A 33 29.69 1.73 -7.25
N ASP A 34 29.69 0.42 -7.47
CA ASP A 34 30.92 -0.36 -7.68
C ASP A 34 31.61 -0.02 -9.00
N GLU A 35 30.85 0.17 -10.07
CA GLU A 35 31.39 0.61 -11.37
C GLU A 35 31.97 2.03 -11.27
N MET A 36 31.27 2.93 -10.55
CA MET A 36 31.76 4.28 -10.28
C MET A 36 33.02 4.27 -9.42
N ALA A 37 33.05 3.44 -8.37
CA ALA A 37 34.19 3.29 -7.47
C ALA A 37 35.42 2.75 -8.22
N GLY A 38 35.25 1.78 -9.11
CA GLY A 38 36.32 1.24 -9.95
C GLY A 38 36.87 2.22 -10.98
N ALA A 39 36.06 3.20 -11.41
CA ALA A 39 36.49 4.27 -12.30
C ALA A 39 37.22 5.43 -11.57
N MET A 40 37.18 5.45 -10.24
CA MET A 40 37.86 6.49 -9.46
C MET A 40 39.35 6.15 -9.32
N GLY A 41 40.22 6.95 -9.94
CA GLY A 41 41.68 6.80 -9.84
C GLY A 41 42.28 7.16 -8.47
N ASN A 42 41.48 7.20 -7.41
CA ASN A 42 41.89 7.53 -6.04
C ASN A 42 41.22 6.55 -5.07
N ASP A 43 42.04 5.82 -4.31
CA ASP A 43 41.58 4.76 -3.40
C ASP A 43 40.63 5.26 -2.31
N ALA A 44 40.87 6.45 -1.75
CA ALA A 44 40.02 7.02 -0.71
C ALA A 44 38.64 7.41 -1.27
N MET A 45 38.60 7.91 -2.51
CA MET A 45 37.37 8.28 -3.19
C MET A 45 36.58 7.04 -3.64
N SER A 46 37.28 6.00 -4.10
CA SER A 46 36.71 4.69 -4.41
C SER A 46 36.05 4.08 -3.16
N ALA A 47 36.78 4.03 -2.04
CA ALA A 47 36.26 3.50 -0.77
C ALA A 47 35.05 4.27 -0.25
N ALA A 48 35.07 5.61 -0.33
CA ALA A 48 33.92 6.44 0.06
C ALA A 48 32.69 6.19 -0.84
N THR A 49 32.90 5.94 -2.14
CA THR A 49 31.82 5.66 -3.09
C THR A 49 31.18 4.30 -2.83
N THR A 50 31.99 3.26 -2.55
CA THR A 50 31.48 1.95 -2.15
C THR A 50 30.69 2.03 -0.84
N ALA A 51 31.24 2.68 0.20
CA ALA A 51 30.56 2.84 1.47
C ALA A 51 29.21 3.56 1.33
N PHE A 52 29.15 4.62 0.51
CA PHE A 52 27.89 5.29 0.20
C PHE A 52 26.89 4.36 -0.51
N GLY A 53 27.37 3.53 -1.43
CA GLY A 53 26.53 2.55 -2.12
C GLY A 53 25.89 1.54 -1.19
N ASP A 54 26.65 1.04 -0.21
CA ASP A 54 26.18 0.12 0.82
C ASP A 54 25.12 0.78 1.72
N ASP A 55 25.41 1.99 2.23
CA ASP A 55 24.48 2.76 3.06
C ASP A 55 23.18 3.08 2.31
N TRP A 56 23.30 3.48 1.04
CA TRP A 56 22.15 3.72 0.18
C TRP A 56 21.33 2.44 -0.04
N GLY A 57 21.98 1.30 -0.26
CA GLY A 57 21.32 0.00 -0.40
C GLY A 57 20.49 -0.35 0.83
N LEU A 58 21.07 -0.16 2.03
CA LEU A 58 20.41 -0.42 3.31
C LEU A 58 19.22 0.53 3.54
N PHE A 59 19.44 1.83 3.35
CA PHE A 59 18.38 2.84 3.49
C PHE A 59 17.22 2.58 2.51
N ARG A 60 17.54 2.29 1.24
CA ARG A 60 16.54 1.96 0.22
C ARG A 60 15.72 0.73 0.59
N GLY A 61 16.36 -0.32 1.11
CA GLY A 61 15.66 -1.51 1.58
C GLY A 61 14.68 -1.21 2.72
N GLN A 62 15.09 -0.37 3.68
CA GLN A 62 14.22 0.07 4.77
C GLN A 62 13.03 0.90 4.26
N LEU A 63 13.28 1.84 3.35
CA LEU A 63 12.24 2.67 2.75
C LEU A 63 11.20 1.82 2.01
N ILE A 64 11.62 0.83 1.21
CA ILE A 64 10.70 -0.11 0.54
C ILE A 64 9.86 -0.88 1.56
N ALA A 65 10.49 -1.37 2.64
CA ALA A 65 9.78 -2.11 3.69
C ALA A 65 8.71 -1.23 4.36
N ASP A 66 9.00 0.04 4.64
CA ASP A 66 8.06 0.95 5.29
C ASP A 66 6.92 1.38 4.37
N LEU A 67 7.20 1.64 3.09
CA LEU A 67 6.17 1.89 2.08
C LEU A 67 5.23 0.69 1.89
N THR A 68 5.79 -0.53 1.93
CA THR A 68 5.01 -1.76 1.86
C THR A 68 4.08 -1.90 3.07
N LYS A 69 4.57 -1.65 4.30
CA LYS A 69 3.73 -1.65 5.51
C LYS A 69 2.61 -0.61 5.41
N LEU A 70 2.91 0.59 4.92
CA LEU A 70 1.90 1.63 4.73
C LEU A 70 0.81 1.19 3.75
N GLY A 71 1.19 0.53 2.64
CA GLY A 71 0.24 -0.07 1.70
C GLY A 71 -0.68 -1.09 2.36
N VAL A 72 -0.13 -2.00 3.18
CA VAL A 72 -0.92 -2.99 3.94
C VAL A 72 -1.90 -2.32 4.90
N PHE A 73 -1.48 -1.27 5.62
CA PHE A 73 -2.37 -0.53 6.51
C PHE A 73 -3.50 0.16 5.76
N ALA A 74 -3.20 0.78 4.62
CA ALA A 74 -4.19 1.43 3.77
C ALA A 74 -5.23 0.41 3.24
N GLU A 75 -4.77 -0.75 2.75
CA GLU A 75 -5.63 -1.85 2.31
C GLU A 75 -6.53 -2.37 3.45
N THR A 76 -5.96 -2.55 4.64
CA THR A 76 -6.71 -3.01 5.83
C THR A 76 -7.80 -2.02 6.23
N ALA A 77 -7.50 -0.72 6.17
CA ALA A 77 -8.47 0.33 6.42
C ALA A 77 -9.61 0.30 5.38
N ALA A 78 -9.29 0.16 4.10
CA ALA A 78 -10.28 0.05 3.03
C ALA A 78 -11.22 -1.15 3.22
N GLN A 79 -10.66 -2.32 3.53
CA GLN A 79 -11.43 -3.54 3.79
C GLN A 79 -12.37 -3.38 5.01
N SER A 80 -11.89 -2.73 6.07
CA SER A 80 -12.69 -2.48 7.27
C SER A 80 -13.88 -1.56 6.96
N TYR A 81 -13.67 -0.49 6.19
CA TYR A 81 -14.76 0.39 5.76
C TYR A 81 -15.76 -0.32 4.85
N ALA A 82 -15.29 -1.10 3.88
CA ALA A 82 -16.16 -1.87 2.99
C ALA A 82 -17.02 -2.90 3.77
N GLY A 83 -16.45 -3.54 4.79
CA GLY A 83 -17.17 -4.47 5.66
C GLY A 83 -18.30 -3.78 6.42
N VAL A 84 -18.03 -2.64 7.05
CA VAL A 84 -19.06 -1.86 7.78
C VAL A 84 -20.18 -1.39 6.83
N ASP A 85 -19.84 -0.91 5.63
CA ASP A 85 -20.82 -0.49 4.62
C ASP A 85 -21.70 -1.68 4.16
N SER A 86 -21.10 -2.85 3.93
CA SER A 86 -21.82 -4.07 3.57
C SER A 86 -22.77 -4.53 4.66
N ASP A 87 -22.34 -4.49 5.93
CA ASP A 87 -23.16 -4.84 7.08
C ASP A 87 -24.36 -3.90 7.22
N LEU A 88 -24.14 -2.59 7.04
CA LEU A 88 -25.22 -1.61 7.06
C LEU A 88 -26.22 -1.84 5.91
N ALA A 89 -25.72 -2.06 4.70
CA ALA A 89 -26.56 -2.35 3.53
C ALA A 89 -27.39 -3.62 3.72
N GLY A 90 -26.81 -4.68 4.29
CA GLY A 90 -27.50 -5.93 4.61
C GLY A 90 -28.63 -5.73 5.63
N ARG A 91 -28.39 -4.92 6.67
CA ARG A 91 -29.42 -4.58 7.67
C ARG A 91 -30.57 -3.79 7.07
N ILE A 92 -30.27 -2.78 6.24
CA ILE A 92 -31.28 -1.98 5.55
C ILE A 92 -32.12 -2.86 4.63
N HIS A 93 -31.48 -3.73 3.84
CA HIS A 93 -32.18 -4.64 2.95
C HIS A 93 -33.08 -5.62 3.71
N GLY A 94 -32.60 -6.17 4.84
CA GLY A 94 -33.40 -7.03 5.71
C GLY A 94 -34.61 -6.33 6.33
N MET A 95 -34.54 -5.03 6.61
CA MET A 95 -35.67 -4.23 7.11
C MET A 95 -36.71 -3.91 6.01
N LEU A 96 -36.28 -3.86 4.74
CA LEU A 96 -37.15 -3.57 3.60
C LEU A 96 -37.77 -4.82 2.97
N ALA A 97 -37.29 -6.02 3.31
CA ALA A 97 -37.85 -7.27 2.82
C ALA A 97 -39.24 -7.52 3.46
N PRO A 98 -40.29 -7.80 2.66
CA PRO A 98 -41.62 -8.08 3.19
C PRO A 98 -41.62 -9.35 4.05
N PRO A 99 -42.52 -9.47 5.06
CA PRO A 99 -42.60 -10.65 5.90
C PRO A 99 -42.85 -11.89 5.03
N SER A 100 -41.97 -12.88 5.16
CA SER A 100 -42.13 -14.18 4.52
C SER A 100 -43.38 -14.85 5.09
N HIS A 101 -44.46 -14.83 4.31
CA HIS A 101 -45.69 -15.52 4.64
C HIS A 101 -45.39 -17.03 4.62
N LYS A 102 -45.18 -17.63 5.78
CA LYS A 102 -45.26 -19.09 5.90
C LYS A 102 -46.70 -19.48 5.55
N PRO A 103 -46.94 -20.39 4.59
CA PRO A 103 -48.26 -20.97 4.44
C PRO A 103 -48.54 -21.80 5.69
N MET A 104 -49.67 -21.51 6.34
CA MET A 104 -50.21 -22.34 7.41
C MET A 104 -50.57 -23.71 6.79
N PRO A 105 -50.15 -24.84 7.38
CA PRO A 105 -50.65 -26.14 6.96
C PRO A 105 -52.10 -26.31 7.44
N ASP A 106 -52.95 -26.77 6.53
CA ASP A 106 -54.35 -27.13 6.76
C ASP A 106 -54.53 -28.25 7.81
#